data_AF-A0AAI8D4H9-F1
#
_entry.id   AF-A0AAI8D4H9-F1
#
_cell.length_a   1.000
_cell.length_b   1.000
_cell.length_c   1.000
_cell.angle_alpha   90.00
_cell.angle_beta   90.00
_cell.angle_gamma   90.00
#
_symmetry.space_group_name_H-M   'P 1'
#
loop_
_entity.id
_entity.type
_entity.pdbx_description
1 polymer ?
#
loop_
_entity_poly.entity_id
_entity_poly.type
_entity_poly.pdbx_seq_one_letter_code
_entity_poly.pdbx_strand_id
1 'polypeptide(L)'
;MDHSLHLPTVMIVHALITLISTVVTIYMWLRNRDSRILPLLVAAGLAGCTAMFLHSARSSLPLFLSSGIGLGLGVFAVGLYWQAVVVFEGGKASLTKAAIGLIVWTALWLMPVVYQSIEVRTTILGALIAGYCFLTARDILRKAKREPLPSRSIAAVANLIRGAIWLVPVPLSLLVGPAYAADGTTAPWFAYVVLANSMMIVLTLVALLMLAKERDELRYRLASERDPLTNLANRRTFVTEAKAALSQEGGTSVLLLDIDHFKTVNDTHGHAAGDQVLIAFSRAIEQRMPKGCLFARLGGEEFACLLPRIGVQQALALAEELRLTVAGMAMSPLSPLQVTVSIGVAEASASGADLDMLLASADAALYRAKADGRNCVRLCEPAVLLEQTAATLALVAGEPRRSAPRIRRRGK
;
A
#
# COMPACT_ATOMS: atom_id res chain seq x y z
N MET A 1 20.14 47.14 7.04
CA MET A 1 20.86 45.84 7.16
C MET A 1 20.31 44.97 6.06
N ASP A 2 21.10 44.71 5.01
CA ASP A 2 20.67 43.87 3.89
C ASP A 2 20.66 42.41 4.32
N HIS A 3 19.49 41.92 4.72
CA HIS A 3 19.25 40.51 5.07
C HIS A 3 18.93 39.66 3.83
N SER A 4 19.57 39.95 2.68
CA SER A 4 19.37 39.19 1.46
C SER A 4 20.14 37.86 1.51
N LEU A 5 19.48 36.77 1.10
CA LEU A 5 20.10 35.44 1.03
C LEU A 5 21.23 35.44 -0.01
N HIS A 6 22.43 35.05 0.41
CA HIS A 6 23.58 34.93 -0.48
C HIS A 6 23.41 33.74 -1.45
N LEU A 7 23.14 34.00 -2.73
CA LEU A 7 22.79 32.97 -3.72
C LEU A 7 23.84 31.86 -3.86
N PRO A 8 25.16 32.12 -3.88
CA PRO A 8 26.16 31.03 -3.91
C PRO A 8 25.98 30.02 -2.78
N THR A 9 25.65 30.50 -1.58
CA THR A 9 25.37 29.63 -0.43
C THR A 9 24.11 28.79 -0.67
N VAL A 10 23.04 29.40 -1.20
CA VAL A 10 21.80 28.67 -1.55
C VAL A 10 22.05 27.62 -2.65
N MET A 11 22.88 27.92 -3.64
CA MET A 11 23.25 26.98 -4.70
C MET A 11 24.07 25.80 -4.16
N ILE A 12 24.99 26.04 -3.22
CA ILE A 12 25.75 24.98 -2.53
C ILE A 12 24.78 24.08 -1.74
N VAL A 13 23.86 24.68 -0.98
CA VAL A 13 22.83 23.94 -0.23
C VAL A 13 21.98 23.09 -1.17
N HIS A 14 21.55 23.64 -2.31
CA HIS A 14 20.81 22.89 -3.32
C HIS A 14 21.62 21.71 -3.88
N ALA A 15 22.88 21.93 -4.22
CA ALA A 15 23.77 20.90 -4.76
C ALA A 15 23.97 19.76 -3.75
N LEU A 16 24.19 20.08 -2.48
CA LEU A 16 24.33 19.11 -1.40
C LEU A 16 23.05 18.29 -1.18
N ILE A 17 21.89 18.95 -1.16
CA ILE A 17 20.59 18.28 -1.04
C ILE A 17 20.37 17.28 -2.18
N THR A 18 20.65 17.71 -3.41
CA THR A 18 20.51 16.86 -4.61
C THR A 18 21.49 15.70 -4.58
N LEU A 19 22.74 15.96 -4.16
CA LEU A 19 23.78 14.93 -4.02
C LEU A 19 23.40 13.87 -2.97
N ILE A 20 23.00 14.29 -1.77
CA ILE A 20 22.58 13.38 -0.69
C ILE A 20 21.39 12.53 -1.15
N SER A 21 20.36 13.16 -1.75
CA SER A 21 19.20 12.46 -2.30
C SER A 21 19.60 11.43 -3.37
N THR A 22 20.57 11.76 -4.21
CA THR A 22 21.10 10.87 -5.24
C THR A 22 21.86 9.69 -4.63
N VAL A 23 22.73 9.92 -3.64
CA VAL A 23 23.48 8.87 -2.95
C VAL A 23 22.54 7.88 -2.24
N VAL A 24 21.52 8.37 -1.55
CA VAL A 24 20.49 7.53 -0.92
C VAL A 24 19.77 6.68 -1.98
N THR A 25 19.41 7.27 -3.11
CA THR A 25 18.74 6.55 -4.21
C THR A 25 19.65 5.51 -4.86
N ILE A 26 20.95 5.80 -5.02
CA ILE A 26 21.96 4.84 -5.49
C ILE A 26 22.02 3.65 -4.53
N TYR A 27 22.12 3.90 -3.23
CA TYR A 27 22.14 2.84 -2.23
C TYR A 27 20.88 1.96 -2.27
N MET A 28 19.70 2.58 -2.41
CA MET A 28 18.44 1.84 -2.59
C MET A 28 18.46 1.00 -3.88
N TRP A 29 19.00 1.51 -4.98
CA TRP A 29 19.10 0.79 -6.24
C TRP A 29 20.05 -0.41 -6.14
N LEU A 30 21.18 -0.25 -5.44
CA LEU A 30 22.13 -1.33 -5.21
C LEU A 30 21.52 -2.49 -4.42
N ARG A 31 20.59 -2.21 -3.50
CA ARG A 31 19.85 -3.24 -2.75
C ARG A 31 18.67 -3.84 -3.52
N ASN A 32 18.02 -3.06 -4.38
CA ASN A 32 16.82 -3.46 -5.13
C ASN A 32 17.05 -3.35 -6.64
N ARG A 33 17.92 -4.22 -7.18
CA ARG A 33 18.33 -4.20 -8.60
C ARG A 33 17.17 -4.45 -9.58
N ASP A 34 16.12 -5.14 -9.15
CA ASP A 34 14.94 -5.42 -9.98
C ASP A 34 14.02 -4.20 -10.18
N SER A 35 14.25 -3.11 -9.43
CA SER A 35 13.45 -1.89 -9.55
C SER A 35 13.73 -1.16 -10.86
N ARG A 36 12.67 -0.92 -11.62
CA ARG A 36 12.71 -0.10 -12.85
C ARG A 36 12.66 1.40 -12.59
N ILE A 37 12.35 1.82 -11.35
CA ILE A 37 12.13 3.22 -10.97
C ILE A 37 13.44 3.85 -10.48
N LEU A 38 14.16 3.15 -9.60
CA LEU A 38 15.39 3.62 -8.99
C LEU A 38 16.49 4.04 -10.00
N PRO A 39 16.75 3.33 -11.12
CA PRO A 39 17.73 3.80 -12.09
C PRO A 39 17.35 5.14 -12.74
N LEU A 40 16.05 5.41 -12.96
CA LEU A 40 15.59 6.70 -13.48
C LEU A 40 15.76 7.82 -12.46
N LEU A 41 15.51 7.55 -11.18
CA LEU A 41 15.74 8.52 -10.10
C LEU A 41 17.24 8.80 -9.90
N VAL A 42 18.10 7.79 -10.02
CA VAL A 42 19.57 7.97 -10.02
C VAL A 42 20.00 8.82 -11.21
N ALA A 43 19.54 8.51 -12.41
CA ALA A 43 19.85 9.29 -13.61
C ALA A 43 19.37 10.75 -13.48
N ALA A 44 18.17 10.98 -12.94
CA ALA A 44 17.66 12.31 -12.65
C ALA A 44 18.54 13.06 -11.64
N GLY A 45 18.94 12.39 -10.56
CA GLY A 45 19.82 12.95 -9.53
C GLY A 45 21.20 13.33 -10.07
N LEU A 46 21.85 12.44 -10.82
CA LEU A 46 23.15 12.69 -11.46
C LEU A 46 23.08 13.83 -12.48
N ALA A 47 22.04 13.86 -13.31
CA ALA A 47 21.81 14.97 -14.25
C ALA A 47 21.60 16.30 -13.50
N GLY A 48 20.85 16.29 -12.40
CA GLY A 48 20.62 17.46 -11.54
C GLY A 48 21.90 17.96 -10.84
N CYS A 49 22.71 17.06 -10.29
CA CYS A 49 24.02 17.40 -9.71
C CYS A 49 24.95 18.02 -10.75
N THR A 50 25.02 17.42 -11.94
CA THR A 50 25.86 17.92 -13.05
C THR A 50 25.39 19.29 -13.51
N ALA A 51 24.07 19.47 -13.68
CA ALA A 51 23.45 20.75 -14.02
C ALA A 51 23.82 21.84 -13.02
N MET A 52 23.70 21.55 -11.72
CA MET A 52 23.98 22.52 -10.66
C MET A 52 25.47 22.85 -10.59
N PHE A 53 26.35 21.87 -10.75
CA PHE A 53 27.79 22.09 -10.81
C PHE A 53 28.17 23.04 -11.95
N LEU A 54 27.73 22.74 -13.18
CA LEU A 54 27.99 23.56 -14.37
C LEU A 54 27.44 24.99 -14.21
N HIS A 55 26.23 25.15 -13.67
CA HIS A 55 25.63 26.46 -13.49
C HIS A 55 26.27 27.25 -12.34
N SER A 56 26.75 26.59 -11.29
CA SER A 56 27.47 27.23 -10.19
C SER A 56 28.83 27.77 -10.64
N ALA A 57 29.51 27.06 -11.56
CA ALA A 57 30.78 27.46 -12.15
C ALA A 57 30.65 28.48 -13.31
N ARG A 58 29.52 29.20 -13.42
CA ARG A 58 29.25 30.15 -14.52
C ARG A 58 30.23 31.31 -14.63
N SER A 59 30.93 31.67 -13.56
CA SER A 59 31.98 32.70 -13.58
C SER A 59 33.28 32.20 -14.21
N SER A 60 33.49 30.88 -14.26
CA SER A 60 34.72 30.25 -14.76
C SER A 60 34.52 29.47 -16.06
N LEU A 61 33.28 29.10 -16.39
CA LEU A 61 32.94 28.33 -17.58
C LEU A 61 32.29 29.20 -18.67
N PRO A 62 32.52 28.88 -19.97
CA PRO A 62 31.80 29.51 -21.06
C PRO A 62 30.29 29.46 -20.87
N LEU A 63 29.57 30.52 -21.27
CA LEU A 63 28.11 30.65 -21.09
C LEU A 63 27.33 29.45 -21.67
N PHE A 64 27.80 28.92 -22.79
CA PHE A 64 27.24 27.72 -23.41
C PHE A 64 27.31 26.49 -22.50
N LEU A 65 28.42 26.28 -21.81
CA LEU A 65 28.60 25.10 -20.95
C LEU A 65 27.84 25.28 -19.62
N SER A 66 27.94 26.45 -19.00
CA SER A 66 27.31 26.73 -17.71
C SER A 66 25.79 26.86 -17.79
N SER A 67 25.29 27.70 -18.70
CA SER A 67 23.86 28.00 -18.83
C SER A 67 23.18 27.22 -19.96
N GLY A 68 23.88 26.95 -21.07
CA GLY A 68 23.29 26.17 -22.17
C GLY A 68 23.13 24.70 -21.80
N ILE A 69 24.23 24.01 -21.59
CA ILE A 69 24.24 22.60 -21.21
C ILE A 69 23.75 22.42 -19.76
N GLY A 70 24.28 23.21 -18.82
CA GLY A 70 23.93 23.08 -17.40
C GLY A 70 22.43 23.18 -17.12
N LEU A 71 21.76 24.25 -17.55
CA LEU A 71 20.31 24.41 -17.30
C LEU A 71 19.49 23.41 -18.11
N GLY A 72 19.92 23.05 -19.32
CA GLY A 72 19.28 22.00 -20.13
C GLY A 72 19.29 20.64 -19.42
N LEU A 73 20.42 20.25 -18.83
CA LEU A 73 20.52 19.03 -18.01
C LEU A 73 19.60 19.10 -16.78
N GLY A 74 19.40 20.29 -16.21
CA GLY A 74 18.43 20.50 -15.13
C GLY A 74 16.99 20.23 -15.56
N VAL A 75 16.59 20.70 -16.74
CA VAL A 75 15.26 20.38 -17.33
C VAL A 75 15.13 18.87 -17.58
N PHE A 76 16.17 18.25 -18.13
CA PHE A 76 16.20 16.81 -18.39
C PHE A 76 16.08 15.99 -17.10
N ALA A 77 16.73 16.41 -16.01
CA ALA A 77 16.62 15.77 -14.70
C ALA A 77 15.17 15.72 -14.21
N VAL A 78 14.40 16.81 -14.34
CA VAL A 78 12.98 16.83 -13.98
C VAL A 78 12.14 15.95 -14.92
N GLY A 79 12.48 15.91 -16.21
CA GLY A 79 11.88 14.99 -17.18
C GLY A 79 12.10 13.51 -16.84
N LEU A 80 13.30 13.14 -16.41
CA LEU A 80 13.63 11.78 -15.94
C LEU A 80 12.88 11.44 -14.65
N TYR A 81 12.78 12.38 -13.71
CA TYR A 81 11.97 12.21 -12.50
C TYR A 81 10.49 11.97 -12.84
N TRP A 82 9.92 12.72 -13.78
CA TRP A 82 8.56 12.46 -14.26
C TRP A 82 8.43 11.05 -14.86
N GLN A 83 9.39 10.58 -15.65
CA GLN A 83 9.37 9.22 -16.18
C GLN A 83 9.50 8.15 -15.08
N ALA A 84 10.25 8.42 -14.00
CA ALA A 84 10.27 7.55 -12.83
C ALA A 84 8.88 7.40 -12.21
N VAL A 85 8.12 8.51 -12.12
CA VAL A 85 6.72 8.48 -11.65
C VAL A 85 5.80 7.75 -12.65
N VAL A 86 5.98 7.92 -13.95
CA VAL A 86 5.21 7.15 -14.96
C VAL A 86 5.43 5.64 -14.78
N VAL A 87 6.67 5.20 -14.55
CA VAL A 87 6.98 3.79 -14.26
C VAL A 87 6.41 3.36 -12.91
N PHE A 88 6.51 4.21 -11.88
CA PHE A 88 5.90 3.94 -10.58
C PHE A 88 4.39 3.73 -10.70
N GLU A 89 3.71 4.53 -11.51
CA GLU A 89 2.30 4.34 -11.81
C GLU A 89 2.05 3.18 -12.79
N GLY A 90 3.03 2.36 -13.16
CA GLY A 90 2.84 1.18 -14.02
C GLY A 90 2.77 1.47 -15.52
N GLY A 91 3.17 2.67 -15.95
CA GLY A 91 3.42 2.98 -17.36
C GLY A 91 4.80 2.51 -17.83
N LYS A 92 5.09 2.71 -19.13
CA LYS A 92 6.43 2.47 -19.70
C LYS A 92 7.21 3.78 -19.75
N ALA A 93 8.44 3.78 -19.27
CA ALA A 93 9.34 4.93 -19.41
C ALA A 93 9.59 5.26 -20.88
N SER A 94 9.68 6.55 -21.17
CA SER A 94 10.06 7.06 -22.48
C SER A 94 11.12 8.15 -22.31
N LEU A 95 12.37 7.80 -22.65
CA LEU A 95 13.49 8.76 -22.63
C LEU A 95 13.24 9.94 -23.57
N THR A 96 12.61 9.70 -24.73
CA THR A 96 12.18 10.77 -25.64
C THR A 96 11.27 11.78 -24.95
N LYS A 97 10.28 11.33 -24.16
CA LYS A 97 9.38 12.24 -23.40
C LYS A 97 10.11 12.98 -22.28
N ALA A 98 11.05 12.33 -21.60
CA ALA A 98 11.93 13.01 -20.64
C ALA A 98 12.79 14.09 -21.31
N ALA A 99 13.22 13.86 -22.56
CA ALA A 99 14.10 14.76 -23.30
C ALA A 99 13.40 15.92 -24.00
N ILE A 100 12.05 15.95 -24.11
CA ILE A 100 11.32 17.02 -24.83
C ILE A 100 11.75 18.41 -24.34
N GLY A 101 11.79 18.65 -23.04
CA GLY A 101 12.19 19.95 -22.49
C GLY A 101 13.65 20.28 -22.78
N LEU A 102 14.55 19.30 -22.78
CA LEU A 102 15.94 19.49 -23.18
C LEU A 102 16.05 19.84 -24.67
N ILE A 103 15.30 19.14 -25.53
CA ILE A 103 15.28 19.40 -26.98
C ILE A 103 14.75 20.81 -27.26
N VAL A 104 13.65 21.19 -26.61
CA VAL A 104 13.08 22.54 -26.71
C VAL A 104 14.08 23.58 -26.21
N TRP A 105 14.72 23.34 -25.06
CA TRP A 105 15.75 24.22 -24.52
C TRP A 105 16.93 24.40 -25.49
N THR A 106 17.47 23.31 -26.01
CA THR A 106 18.59 23.34 -26.97
C THR A 106 18.21 24.05 -28.27
N ALA A 107 17.00 23.82 -28.80
CA ALA A 107 16.51 24.52 -29.99
C ALA A 107 16.37 26.03 -29.75
N LEU A 108 15.79 26.43 -28.61
CA LEU A 108 15.63 27.83 -28.24
C LEU A 108 16.97 28.51 -27.93
N TRP A 109 17.95 27.78 -27.40
CA TRP A 109 19.29 28.29 -27.12
C TRP A 109 20.00 28.84 -28.37
N LEU A 110 19.70 28.29 -29.55
CA LEU A 110 20.27 28.76 -30.83
C LEU A 110 19.74 30.15 -31.23
N MET A 111 18.66 30.63 -30.60
CA MET A 111 18.13 31.96 -30.87
C MET A 111 18.92 33.04 -30.13
N PRO A 112 19.38 34.12 -30.81
CA PRO A 112 20.16 35.19 -30.18
C PRO A 112 19.49 35.81 -28.95
N VAL A 113 18.15 35.94 -28.99
CA VAL A 113 17.37 36.49 -27.87
C VAL A 113 17.52 35.65 -26.59
N VAL A 114 17.59 34.33 -26.70
CA VAL A 114 17.76 33.43 -25.55
C VAL A 114 19.22 33.42 -25.10
N TYR A 115 20.18 33.48 -26.04
CA TYR A 115 21.59 33.52 -25.70
C TYR A 115 21.97 34.80 -24.91
N GLN A 116 21.41 35.95 -25.30
CA GLN A 116 21.76 37.26 -24.77
C GLN A 116 20.97 37.66 -23.51
N SER A 117 19.69 37.27 -23.39
CA SER A 117 18.85 37.67 -22.26
C SER A 117 18.85 36.62 -21.14
N ILE A 118 19.12 37.06 -19.90
CA ILE A 118 19.00 36.22 -18.71
C ILE A 118 17.51 36.00 -18.38
N GLU A 119 16.70 37.04 -18.57
CA GLU A 119 15.26 37.11 -18.29
C GLU A 119 14.48 36.09 -19.13
N VAL A 120 14.81 36.00 -20.42
CA VAL A 120 14.19 35.03 -21.33
C VAL A 120 14.58 33.61 -20.95
N ARG A 121 15.85 33.38 -20.58
CA ARG A 121 16.32 32.04 -20.14
C ARG A 121 15.63 31.56 -18.88
N THR A 122 15.54 32.41 -17.86
CA THR A 122 14.88 32.08 -16.60
C THR A 122 13.39 31.83 -16.79
N THR A 123 12.75 32.59 -17.68
CA THR A 123 11.34 32.41 -18.07
C THR A 123 11.10 31.07 -18.75
N ILE A 124 11.89 30.73 -19.79
CA ILE A 124 11.78 29.46 -20.50
C ILE A 124 12.02 28.29 -19.54
N LEU A 125 13.07 28.38 -18.72
CA LEU A 125 13.42 27.36 -17.74
C LEU A 125 12.27 27.09 -16.76
N GLY A 126 11.70 28.16 -16.20
CA GLY A 126 10.57 28.07 -15.27
C GLY A 126 9.35 27.42 -15.89
N ALA A 127 8.98 27.82 -17.11
CA ALA A 127 7.86 27.22 -17.84
C ALA A 127 8.05 25.72 -18.11
N LEU A 128 9.25 25.31 -18.56
CA LEU A 128 9.56 23.91 -18.84
C LEU A 128 9.53 23.04 -17.58
N ILE A 129 10.17 23.49 -16.49
CA ILE A 129 10.19 22.74 -15.23
C ILE A 129 8.78 22.66 -14.62
N ALA A 130 8.03 23.75 -14.63
CA ALA A 130 6.64 23.77 -14.16
C ALA A 130 5.78 22.77 -14.94
N GLY A 131 5.93 22.72 -16.27
CA GLY A 131 5.27 21.74 -17.13
C GLY A 131 5.50 20.29 -16.68
N TYR A 132 6.75 19.88 -16.45
CA TYR A 132 7.04 18.53 -15.96
C TYR A 132 6.49 18.26 -14.55
N CYS A 133 6.52 19.26 -13.66
CA CYS A 133 5.94 19.11 -12.32
C CYS A 133 4.43 18.88 -12.39
N PHE A 134 3.71 19.61 -13.25
CA PHE A 134 2.27 19.42 -13.45
C PHE A 134 1.93 18.11 -14.16
N LEU A 135 2.73 17.67 -15.13
CA LEU A 135 2.58 16.34 -15.75
C LEU A 135 2.75 15.24 -14.70
N THR A 136 3.72 15.38 -13.79
CA THR A 136 3.95 14.46 -12.68
C THR A 136 2.74 14.41 -11.74
N ALA A 137 2.26 15.56 -11.28
CA ALA A 137 1.08 15.64 -10.42
C ALA A 137 -0.16 15.03 -11.09
N ARG A 138 -0.39 15.33 -12.37
CA ARG A 138 -1.51 14.78 -13.15
C ARG A 138 -1.47 13.26 -13.20
N ASP A 139 -0.32 12.66 -13.48
CA ASP A 139 -0.23 11.20 -13.61
C ASP A 139 -0.41 10.50 -12.25
N ILE A 140 0.04 11.11 -11.15
CA ILE A 140 -0.28 10.66 -9.78
C ILE A 140 -1.79 10.77 -9.50
N LEU A 141 -2.45 11.87 -9.85
CA LEU A 141 -3.88 12.08 -9.58
C LEU A 141 -4.78 11.19 -10.45
N ARG A 142 -4.39 10.89 -11.70
CA ARG A 142 -5.16 10.03 -12.60
C ARG A 142 -5.46 8.65 -12.03
N LYS A 143 -4.57 8.13 -11.16
CA LYS A 143 -4.75 6.82 -10.51
C LYS A 143 -5.36 6.89 -9.12
N ALA A 144 -5.64 8.08 -8.59
CA ALA A 144 -6.19 8.26 -7.25
C ALA A 144 -7.56 7.59 -7.05
N LYS A 145 -8.40 7.55 -8.09
CA LYS A 145 -9.71 6.86 -8.02
C LYS A 145 -9.59 5.33 -8.00
N ARG A 146 -8.51 4.77 -8.57
CA ARG A 146 -8.31 3.32 -8.65
C ARG A 146 -7.56 2.77 -7.44
N GLU A 147 -6.69 3.58 -6.85
CA GLU A 147 -5.86 3.20 -5.71
C GLU A 147 -5.81 4.39 -4.73
N PRO A 148 -6.84 4.54 -3.87
CA PRO A 148 -6.99 5.69 -2.98
C PRO A 148 -6.07 5.57 -1.77
N LEU A 149 -4.78 5.84 -1.98
CA LEU A 149 -3.77 5.93 -0.92
C LEU A 149 -3.70 7.37 -0.39
N PRO A 150 -3.82 7.62 0.93
CA PRO A 150 -3.64 8.93 1.54
C PRO A 150 -2.38 9.69 1.08
N SER A 151 -1.22 9.01 1.02
CA SER A 151 0.06 9.62 0.62
C SER A 151 0.09 10.11 -0.84
N ARG A 152 -0.82 9.61 -1.69
CA ARG A 152 -0.94 10.01 -3.09
C ARG A 152 -1.31 11.48 -3.23
N SER A 153 -2.20 11.96 -2.38
CA SER A 153 -2.62 13.36 -2.36
C SER A 153 -1.44 14.28 -2.00
N ILE A 154 -0.63 13.88 -1.01
CA ILE A 154 0.57 14.59 -0.59
C ILE A 154 1.59 14.67 -1.73
N ALA A 155 1.87 13.54 -2.39
CA ALA A 155 2.80 13.49 -3.52
C ALA A 155 2.34 14.37 -4.70
N ALA A 156 1.05 14.36 -5.02
CA ALA A 156 0.49 15.22 -6.06
C ALA A 156 0.59 16.71 -5.71
N VAL A 157 0.16 17.08 -4.49
CA VAL A 157 0.19 18.47 -4.01
C VAL A 157 1.62 19.01 -3.95
N ALA A 158 2.58 18.21 -3.48
CA ALA A 158 3.99 18.59 -3.48
C ALA A 158 4.51 18.92 -4.89
N ASN A 159 4.13 18.13 -5.91
CA ASN A 159 4.52 18.42 -7.29
C ASN A 159 3.77 19.63 -7.88
N LEU A 160 2.51 19.87 -7.50
CA LEU A 160 1.78 21.08 -7.90
C LEU A 160 2.43 22.34 -7.34
N ILE A 161 2.76 22.35 -6.03
CA ILE A 161 3.43 23.47 -5.36
C ILE A 161 4.80 23.71 -6.00
N ARG A 162 5.57 22.64 -6.28
CA ARG A 162 6.86 22.75 -6.95
C ARG A 162 6.74 23.38 -8.35
N GLY A 163 5.71 23.00 -9.11
CA GLY A 163 5.42 23.62 -10.40
C GLY A 163 5.05 25.09 -10.28
N ALA A 164 4.21 25.45 -9.30
CA ALA A 164 3.84 26.84 -9.04
C ALA A 164 5.05 27.72 -8.66
N ILE A 165 5.98 27.20 -7.84
CA ILE A 165 7.24 27.89 -7.51
C ILE A 165 8.04 28.22 -8.77
N TRP A 166 8.10 27.31 -9.75
CA TRP A 166 8.81 27.55 -11.01
C TRP A 166 8.06 28.44 -12.01
N LEU A 167 6.79 28.75 -11.77
CA LEU A 167 6.09 29.81 -12.51
C LEU A 167 6.42 31.20 -11.97
N VAL A 168 6.85 31.35 -10.70
CA VAL A 168 7.18 32.66 -10.10
C VAL A 168 8.29 33.41 -10.86
N PRO A 169 9.39 32.77 -11.31
CA PRO A 169 10.40 33.43 -12.13
C PRO A 169 9.90 34.04 -13.43
N VAL A 170 8.81 33.55 -14.02
CA VAL A 170 8.32 33.98 -15.33
C VAL A 170 7.92 35.47 -15.32
N PRO A 171 6.96 35.92 -14.48
CA PRO A 171 6.63 37.34 -14.40
C PRO A 171 7.73 38.15 -13.72
N LEU A 172 8.43 37.62 -12.71
CA LEU A 172 9.43 38.40 -11.98
C LEU A 172 10.65 38.76 -12.85
N SER A 173 11.08 37.84 -13.72
CA SER A 173 12.21 38.11 -14.62
C SER A 173 11.89 39.21 -15.64
N LEU A 174 10.61 39.35 -16.03
CA LEU A 174 10.17 40.32 -17.03
C LEU A 174 9.77 41.67 -16.42
N LEU A 175 9.21 41.67 -15.21
CA LEU A 175 8.63 42.87 -14.58
C LEU A 175 9.54 43.52 -13.54
N VAL A 176 10.38 42.73 -12.85
CA VAL A 176 11.21 43.21 -11.75
C VAL A 176 12.68 43.32 -12.17
N GLY A 177 13.17 42.36 -12.96
CA GLY A 177 14.52 42.35 -13.49
C GLY A 177 15.16 40.96 -13.47
N PRO A 178 16.40 40.83 -13.97
CA PRO A 178 17.04 39.53 -14.14
C PRO A 178 17.29 38.83 -12.80
N ALA A 179 17.24 37.50 -12.82
CA ALA A 179 17.52 36.66 -11.65
C ALA A 179 18.93 36.87 -11.08
N TYR A 180 19.87 37.20 -11.94
CA TYR A 180 21.26 37.50 -11.62
C TYR A 180 21.84 38.40 -12.71
N ALA A 181 22.83 39.20 -12.37
CA ALA A 181 23.53 40.09 -13.29
C ALA A 181 24.96 39.61 -13.60
N ALA A 182 25.58 40.21 -14.61
CA ALA A 182 26.91 39.84 -15.12
C ALA A 182 28.04 40.13 -14.11
N ASP A 183 27.82 41.08 -13.20
CA ASP A 183 28.72 41.41 -12.08
C ASP A 183 28.63 40.40 -10.92
N GLY A 184 27.78 39.38 -11.05
CA GLY A 184 27.56 38.34 -10.04
C GLY A 184 26.53 38.72 -8.98
N THR A 185 25.93 39.91 -9.04
CA THR A 185 24.82 40.30 -8.16
C THR A 185 23.56 39.49 -8.49
N THR A 186 22.74 39.23 -7.48
CA THR A 186 21.61 38.29 -7.59
C THR A 186 20.36 38.89 -7.02
N ALA A 187 19.24 38.73 -7.73
CA ALA A 187 17.97 39.25 -7.25
C ALA A 187 17.51 38.43 -6.02
N PRO A 188 17.11 39.09 -4.91
CA PRO A 188 16.69 38.38 -3.69
C PRO A 188 15.58 37.36 -3.93
N TRP A 189 14.61 37.70 -4.80
CA TRP A 189 13.51 36.80 -5.16
C TRP A 189 14.00 35.46 -5.73
N PHE A 190 15.10 35.47 -6.49
CA PHE A 190 15.62 34.26 -7.12
C PHE A 190 16.24 33.31 -6.09
N ALA A 191 16.94 33.85 -5.09
CA ALA A 191 17.48 33.05 -3.99
C ALA A 191 16.36 32.34 -3.20
N TYR A 192 15.23 33.02 -2.94
CA TYR A 192 14.06 32.41 -2.30
C TYR A 192 13.43 31.31 -3.17
N VAL A 193 13.30 31.52 -4.49
CA VAL A 193 12.77 30.49 -5.40
C VAL A 193 13.67 29.25 -5.41
N VAL A 194 15.00 29.43 -5.50
CA VAL A 194 15.95 28.31 -5.49
C VAL A 194 15.90 27.57 -4.15
N LEU A 195 15.84 28.29 -3.03
CA LEU A 195 15.71 27.69 -1.70
C LEU A 195 14.41 26.89 -1.58
N ALA A 196 13.27 27.47 -1.95
CA ALA A 196 11.97 26.80 -1.95
C ALA A 196 11.97 25.55 -2.83
N ASN A 197 12.52 25.64 -4.06
CA ASN A 197 12.67 24.49 -4.94
C ASN A 197 13.56 23.38 -4.33
N SER A 198 14.63 23.74 -3.62
CA SER A 198 15.50 22.78 -2.93
C SER A 198 14.74 21.98 -1.88
N MET A 199 13.89 22.65 -1.10
CA MET A 199 13.01 21.98 -0.12
C MET A 199 11.98 21.08 -0.81
N MET A 200 11.42 21.54 -1.93
CA MET A 200 10.44 20.75 -2.69
C MET A 200 11.04 19.53 -3.37
N ILE A 201 12.32 19.53 -3.75
CA ILE A 201 12.99 18.32 -4.26
C ILE A 201 12.97 17.23 -3.20
N VAL A 202 13.35 17.56 -1.96
CA VAL A 202 13.32 16.60 -0.84
C VAL A 202 11.89 16.14 -0.58
N LEU A 203 10.94 17.07 -0.48
CA LEU A 203 9.54 16.72 -0.20
C LEU A 203 8.94 15.84 -1.29
N THR A 204 9.19 16.14 -2.57
CA THR A 204 8.66 15.34 -3.69
C THR A 204 9.27 13.94 -3.73
N LEU A 205 10.57 13.79 -3.45
CA LEU A 205 11.21 12.49 -3.33
C LEU A 205 10.66 11.70 -2.13
N VAL A 206 10.59 12.31 -0.94
CA VAL A 206 10.05 11.66 0.27
C VAL A 206 8.60 11.27 0.08
N ALA A 207 7.76 12.13 -0.51
CA ALA A 207 6.36 11.80 -0.78
C ALA A 207 6.21 10.64 -1.77
N LEU A 208 7.07 10.55 -2.80
CA LEU A 208 7.11 9.41 -3.71
C LEU A 208 7.52 8.11 -2.98
N LEU A 209 8.51 8.19 -2.09
CA LEU A 209 8.95 7.05 -1.28
C LEU A 209 7.89 6.60 -0.26
N MET A 210 7.19 7.54 0.38
CA MET A 210 6.05 7.24 1.26
C MET A 210 4.94 6.53 0.49
N LEU A 211 4.60 7.01 -0.70
CA LEU A 211 3.61 6.38 -1.57
C LEU A 211 4.03 4.98 -2.02
N ALA A 212 5.32 4.78 -2.33
CA ALA A 212 5.85 3.46 -2.64
C ALA A 212 5.76 2.50 -1.46
N LYS A 213 6.15 2.95 -0.26
CA LYS A 213 6.09 2.17 0.96
C LYS A 213 4.65 1.77 1.29
N GLU A 214 3.70 2.71 1.25
CA GLU A 214 2.29 2.44 1.55
C GLU A 214 1.68 1.45 0.55
N ARG A 215 2.05 1.55 -0.73
CA ARG A 215 1.63 0.57 -1.75
C ARG A 215 2.19 -0.81 -1.45
N ASP A 216 3.46 -0.92 -1.07
CA ASP A 216 4.06 -2.21 -0.74
C ASP A 216 3.43 -2.80 0.53
N GLU A 217 3.18 -2.00 1.56
CA GLU A 217 2.44 -2.42 2.75
C GLU A 217 1.03 -2.91 2.41
N LEU A 218 0.31 -2.20 1.53
CA LEU A 218 -0.99 -2.64 1.04
C LEU A 218 -0.87 -3.94 0.24
N ARG A 219 0.15 -4.08 -0.61
CA ARG A 219 0.40 -5.33 -1.36
C ARG A 219 0.72 -6.49 -0.45
N TYR A 220 1.57 -6.33 0.57
CA TYR A 220 1.85 -7.38 1.55
C TYR A 220 0.61 -7.73 2.36
N ARG A 221 -0.17 -6.71 2.75
CA ARG A 221 -1.45 -6.92 3.41
C ARG A 221 -2.39 -7.70 2.50
N LEU A 222 -2.44 -7.39 1.20
CA LEU A 222 -3.31 -8.05 0.22
C LEU A 222 -2.84 -9.45 -0.14
N ALA A 223 -1.54 -9.66 -0.41
CA ALA A 223 -0.95 -10.93 -0.83
C ALA A 223 -0.96 -12.03 0.24
N SER A 224 -1.30 -11.70 1.48
CA SER A 224 -1.79 -12.68 2.44
C SER A 224 -3.22 -13.09 2.05
N GLU A 225 -3.37 -13.88 0.99
CA GLU A 225 -4.65 -14.50 0.59
C GLU A 225 -4.75 -15.95 1.07
N ARG A 226 -3.59 -16.58 1.31
CA ARG A 226 -3.51 -17.97 1.78
C ARG A 226 -2.85 -18.05 3.15
N ASP A 227 -3.27 -19.03 3.93
CA ASP A 227 -2.61 -19.40 5.17
C ASP A 227 -1.23 -20.00 4.86
N PRO A 228 -0.13 -19.49 5.43
CA PRO A 228 1.21 -19.95 5.08
C PRO A 228 1.52 -21.39 5.51
N LEU A 229 0.78 -21.93 6.48
CA LEU A 229 0.99 -23.30 6.97
C LEU A 229 0.21 -24.32 6.14
N THR A 230 -1.08 -24.11 5.97
CA THR A 230 -1.97 -25.08 5.30
C THR A 230 -2.12 -24.84 3.81
N ASN A 231 -1.68 -23.67 3.34
CA ASN A 231 -1.92 -23.18 1.98
C ASN A 231 -3.41 -23.10 1.64
N LEU A 232 -4.34 -23.04 2.59
CA LEU A 232 -5.76 -22.78 2.31
C LEU A 232 -6.02 -21.28 2.15
N ALA A 233 -7.22 -20.88 1.73
CA ALA A 233 -7.65 -19.49 1.89
C ALA A 233 -7.57 -19.09 3.38
N ASN A 234 -7.14 -17.88 3.67
CA ASN A 234 -7.17 -17.38 5.05
C ASN A 234 -8.54 -16.75 5.38
N ARG A 235 -8.74 -16.38 6.65
CA ARG A 235 -9.96 -15.71 7.13
C ARG A 235 -10.43 -14.54 6.25
N ARG A 236 -9.50 -13.72 5.75
CA ARG A 236 -9.87 -12.54 4.96
C ARG A 236 -10.37 -12.93 3.57
N THR A 237 -9.67 -13.83 2.90
CA THR A 237 -10.08 -14.39 1.61
C THR A 237 -11.44 -15.07 1.74
N PHE A 238 -11.61 -15.87 2.82
CA PHE A 238 -12.90 -16.50 3.13
C PHE A 238 -14.04 -15.48 3.19
N VAL A 239 -13.91 -14.44 4.03
CA VAL A 239 -14.97 -13.43 4.21
C VAL A 239 -15.26 -12.69 2.90
N THR A 240 -14.21 -12.36 2.13
CA THR A 240 -14.35 -11.59 0.89
C THR A 240 -15.09 -12.40 -0.18
N GLU A 241 -14.65 -13.63 -0.43
CA GLU A 241 -15.26 -14.51 -1.42
C GLU A 241 -16.64 -15.02 -0.97
N ALA A 242 -16.84 -15.24 0.33
CA ALA A 242 -18.13 -15.65 0.85
C ALA A 242 -19.20 -14.56 0.73
N LYS A 243 -18.86 -13.29 0.99
CA LYS A 243 -19.78 -12.16 0.73
C LYS A 243 -20.14 -12.05 -0.75
N ALA A 244 -19.19 -12.31 -1.65
CA ALA A 244 -19.47 -12.32 -3.09
C ALA A 244 -20.39 -13.48 -3.48
N ALA A 245 -20.18 -14.68 -2.94
CA ALA A 245 -20.99 -15.86 -3.24
C ALA A 245 -22.42 -15.78 -2.67
N LEU A 246 -22.60 -15.20 -1.47
CA LEU A 246 -23.93 -15.01 -0.85
C LEU A 246 -24.83 -14.00 -1.58
N SER A 247 -24.27 -13.20 -2.49
CA SER A 247 -25.03 -12.30 -3.35
C SER A 247 -25.72 -13.00 -4.54
N GLN A 248 -25.41 -14.28 -4.78
CA GLN A 248 -25.96 -15.07 -5.87
C GLN A 248 -27.21 -15.84 -5.44
N GLU A 249 -28.09 -16.16 -6.38
CA GLU A 249 -29.30 -16.96 -6.12
C GLU A 249 -28.98 -18.46 -5.90
N GLY A 250 -29.61 -19.06 -4.89
CA GLY A 250 -29.47 -20.47 -4.52
C GLY A 250 -29.10 -20.66 -3.04
N GLY A 251 -29.66 -21.69 -2.39
CA GLY A 251 -29.40 -22.00 -0.99
C GLY A 251 -27.89 -22.15 -0.72
N THR A 252 -27.37 -21.49 0.30
CA THR A 252 -25.93 -21.49 0.63
C THR A 252 -25.75 -21.94 2.06
N SER A 253 -24.89 -22.94 2.28
CA SER A 253 -24.58 -23.45 3.61
C SER A 253 -23.17 -23.10 4.03
N VAL A 254 -22.97 -22.88 5.34
CA VAL A 254 -21.66 -22.68 5.96
C VAL A 254 -21.42 -23.79 6.97
N LEU A 255 -20.20 -24.33 6.96
CA LEU A 255 -19.70 -25.22 7.99
C LEU A 255 -18.58 -24.51 8.74
N LEU A 256 -18.61 -24.54 10.07
CA LEU A 256 -17.47 -24.24 10.92
C LEU A 256 -16.95 -25.53 11.52
N LEU A 257 -15.64 -25.74 11.41
CA LEU A 257 -14.95 -26.95 11.83
C LEU A 257 -13.88 -26.57 12.84
N ASP A 258 -13.75 -27.36 13.90
CA ASP A 258 -12.72 -27.18 14.91
C ASP A 258 -12.17 -28.54 15.34
N ILE A 259 -10.84 -28.66 15.33
CA ILE A 259 -10.14 -29.90 15.68
C ILE A 259 -10.24 -30.11 17.20
N ASP A 260 -10.87 -31.20 17.60
CA ASP A 260 -11.09 -31.52 18.99
C ASP A 260 -9.78 -31.75 19.72
N HIS A 261 -9.65 -31.17 20.91
CA HIS A 261 -8.48 -31.34 21.78
C HIS A 261 -7.13 -30.95 21.14
N PHE A 262 -7.12 -30.07 20.14
CA PHE A 262 -5.89 -29.64 19.46
C PHE A 262 -4.83 -29.06 20.41
N LYS A 263 -5.26 -28.30 21.43
CA LYS A 263 -4.36 -27.85 22.50
C LYS A 263 -3.64 -29.00 23.20
N THR A 264 -4.33 -30.10 23.52
CA THR A 264 -3.72 -31.29 24.12
C THR A 264 -2.68 -31.93 23.20
N VAL A 265 -2.92 -31.92 21.89
CA VAL A 265 -1.93 -32.38 20.90
C VAL A 265 -0.66 -31.53 20.96
N ASN A 266 -0.80 -30.20 20.97
CA ASN A 266 0.34 -29.29 21.12
C ASN A 266 1.08 -29.49 22.45
N ASP A 267 0.34 -29.61 23.54
CA ASP A 267 0.90 -29.75 24.89
C ASP A 267 1.64 -31.09 25.05
N THR A 268 1.19 -32.15 24.36
CA THR A 268 1.77 -33.51 24.48
C THR A 268 2.90 -33.77 23.48
N HIS A 269 2.77 -33.28 22.24
CA HIS A 269 3.66 -33.62 21.11
C HIS A 269 4.44 -32.41 20.57
N GLY A 270 4.20 -31.21 21.10
CA GLY A 270 4.82 -29.97 20.67
C GLY A 270 4.16 -29.32 19.45
N HIS A 271 4.43 -28.03 19.26
CA HIS A 271 3.83 -27.24 18.17
C HIS A 271 4.12 -27.79 16.76
N ALA A 272 5.30 -28.38 16.53
CA ALA A 272 5.63 -28.98 15.25
C ALA A 272 4.71 -30.16 14.89
N ALA A 273 4.24 -30.93 15.89
CA ALA A 273 3.27 -31.99 15.68
C ALA A 273 1.86 -31.42 15.40
N GLY A 274 1.47 -30.36 16.11
CA GLY A 274 0.23 -29.63 15.82
C GLY A 274 0.20 -29.06 14.40
N ASP A 275 1.33 -28.52 13.92
CA ASP A 275 1.45 -28.03 12.55
C ASP A 275 1.25 -29.16 11.52
N GLN A 276 1.82 -30.34 11.76
CA GLN A 276 1.59 -31.52 10.92
C GLN A 276 0.12 -31.95 10.93
N VAL A 277 -0.55 -31.84 12.09
CA VAL A 277 -1.99 -32.12 12.22
C VAL A 277 -2.82 -31.17 11.38
N LEU A 278 -2.53 -29.86 11.43
CA LEU A 278 -3.23 -28.87 10.63
C LEU A 278 -3.03 -29.09 9.13
N ILE A 279 -1.82 -29.43 8.70
CA ILE A 279 -1.52 -29.74 7.29
C ILE A 279 -2.25 -31.00 6.83
N ALA A 280 -2.21 -32.08 7.63
CA ALA A 280 -2.87 -33.35 7.29
C ALA A 280 -4.40 -33.20 7.26
N PHE A 281 -4.96 -32.52 8.25
CA PHE A 281 -6.38 -32.19 8.31
C PHE A 281 -6.82 -31.39 7.07
N SER A 282 -6.07 -30.33 6.74
CA SER A 282 -6.39 -29.47 5.59
C SER A 282 -6.43 -30.26 4.28
N ARG A 283 -5.44 -31.13 4.06
CA ARG A 283 -5.39 -31.97 2.85
C ARG A 283 -6.52 -32.99 2.80
N ALA A 284 -6.86 -33.61 3.93
CA ALA A 284 -7.92 -34.61 4.01
C ALA A 284 -9.30 -34.00 3.69
N ILE A 285 -9.58 -32.81 4.22
CA ILE A 285 -10.83 -32.10 3.95
C ILE A 285 -10.87 -31.57 2.51
N GLU A 286 -9.79 -30.93 2.04
CA GLU A 286 -9.74 -30.32 0.69
C GLU A 286 -10.04 -31.34 -0.42
N GLN A 287 -9.60 -32.60 -0.27
CA GLN A 287 -9.88 -33.68 -1.22
C GLN A 287 -11.36 -34.09 -1.29
N ARG A 288 -12.16 -33.78 -0.26
CA ARG A 288 -13.58 -34.08 -0.18
C ARG A 288 -14.46 -32.89 -0.55
N MET A 289 -13.88 -31.70 -0.74
CA MET A 289 -14.65 -30.50 -1.03
C MET A 289 -15.22 -30.52 -2.46
N PRO A 290 -16.53 -30.29 -2.64
CA PRO A 290 -17.11 -30.16 -3.97
C PRO A 290 -16.51 -28.98 -4.75
N LYS A 291 -16.49 -29.09 -6.08
CA LYS A 291 -16.03 -28.00 -6.96
C LYS A 291 -16.85 -26.73 -6.72
N GLY A 292 -16.17 -25.60 -6.59
CA GLY A 292 -16.79 -24.29 -6.36
C GLY A 292 -17.14 -24.00 -4.89
N CYS A 293 -16.80 -24.89 -3.96
CA CYS A 293 -16.83 -24.60 -2.54
C CYS A 293 -15.55 -23.85 -2.12
N LEU A 294 -15.69 -23.01 -1.09
CA LEU A 294 -14.57 -22.28 -0.51
C LEU A 294 -14.17 -22.93 0.81
N PHE A 295 -12.90 -23.32 0.94
CA PHE A 295 -12.36 -23.88 2.16
C PHE A 295 -11.22 -23.01 2.68
N ALA A 296 -11.30 -22.63 3.96
CA ALA A 296 -10.38 -21.68 4.56
C ALA A 296 -10.02 -22.05 6.01
N ARG A 297 -8.83 -21.60 6.42
CA ARG A 297 -8.43 -21.58 7.83
C ARG A 297 -8.71 -20.20 8.43
N LEU A 298 -9.52 -20.15 9.48
CA LEU A 298 -9.89 -18.90 10.13
C LEU A 298 -8.83 -18.44 11.16
N GLY A 299 -8.14 -19.40 11.79
CA GLY A 299 -7.05 -19.17 12.74
C GLY A 299 -6.93 -20.34 13.71
N GLY A 300 -5.74 -20.59 14.28
CA GLY A 300 -5.56 -21.71 15.21
C GLY A 300 -5.98 -23.06 14.60
N GLU A 301 -6.86 -23.78 15.29
CA GLU A 301 -7.52 -25.02 14.84
C GLU A 301 -8.89 -24.83 14.14
N GLU A 302 -9.30 -23.58 13.87
CA GLU A 302 -10.61 -23.27 13.29
C GLU A 302 -10.57 -23.16 11.76
N PHE A 303 -11.52 -23.84 11.11
CA PHE A 303 -11.69 -23.84 9.66
C PHE A 303 -13.14 -23.55 9.28
N ALA A 304 -13.33 -23.05 8.07
CA ALA A 304 -14.64 -22.75 7.52
C ALA A 304 -14.79 -23.24 6.09
N CYS A 305 -15.98 -23.76 5.79
CA CYS A 305 -16.40 -24.09 4.45
C CYS A 305 -17.62 -23.25 4.06
N LEU A 306 -17.59 -22.66 2.88
CA LEU A 306 -18.78 -22.13 2.22
C LEU A 306 -19.17 -23.08 1.10
N LEU A 307 -20.45 -23.44 1.07
CA LEU A 307 -21.03 -24.36 0.11
C LEU A 307 -22.12 -23.63 -0.71
N PRO A 308 -21.74 -22.93 -1.79
CA PRO A 308 -22.70 -22.22 -2.63
C PRO A 308 -23.61 -23.21 -3.36
N ARG A 309 -24.92 -22.91 -3.38
CA ARG A 309 -25.95 -23.75 -4.04
C ARG A 309 -26.08 -25.15 -3.44
N ILE A 310 -25.68 -25.32 -2.17
CA ILE A 310 -25.84 -26.56 -1.41
C ILE A 310 -26.76 -26.26 -0.22
N GLY A 311 -27.94 -26.91 -0.22
CA GLY A 311 -28.90 -26.79 0.86
C GLY A 311 -28.53 -27.61 2.09
N VAL A 312 -29.24 -27.37 3.20
CA VAL A 312 -28.91 -27.90 4.53
C VAL A 312 -28.73 -29.42 4.60
N GLN A 313 -29.59 -30.20 3.95
CA GLN A 313 -29.53 -31.68 4.00
C GLN A 313 -28.25 -32.22 3.36
N GLN A 314 -27.86 -31.65 2.22
CA GLN A 314 -26.61 -32.01 1.54
C GLN A 314 -25.39 -31.52 2.32
N ALA A 315 -25.48 -30.34 2.93
CA ALA A 315 -24.42 -29.80 3.79
C ALA A 315 -24.19 -30.67 5.03
N LEU A 316 -25.25 -31.19 5.65
CA LEU A 316 -25.16 -32.12 6.78
C LEU A 316 -24.53 -33.46 6.38
N ALA A 317 -24.93 -34.02 5.24
CA ALA A 317 -24.33 -35.25 4.73
C ALA A 317 -22.82 -35.08 4.46
N LEU A 318 -22.43 -33.96 3.84
CA LEU A 318 -21.02 -33.64 3.61
C LEU A 318 -20.29 -33.45 4.95
N ALA A 319 -20.86 -32.71 5.90
CA ALA A 319 -20.26 -32.51 7.22
C ALA A 319 -19.99 -33.85 7.93
N GLU A 320 -20.93 -34.79 7.87
CA GLU A 320 -20.75 -36.11 8.48
C GLU A 320 -19.67 -36.95 7.76
N GLU A 321 -19.60 -36.87 6.44
CA GLU A 321 -18.50 -37.47 5.66
C GLU A 321 -17.13 -36.89 6.06
N LEU A 322 -17.05 -35.56 6.20
CA LEU A 322 -15.83 -34.88 6.64
C LEU A 322 -15.43 -35.32 8.04
N ARG A 323 -16.38 -35.41 8.97
CA ARG A 323 -16.16 -35.88 10.34
C ARG A 323 -15.59 -37.29 10.37
N LEU A 324 -16.20 -38.21 9.63
CA LEU A 324 -15.74 -39.60 9.53
C LEU A 324 -14.37 -39.70 8.86
N THR A 325 -14.10 -38.87 7.84
CA THR A 325 -12.80 -38.81 7.16
C THR A 325 -11.69 -38.41 8.12
N VAL A 326 -11.93 -37.41 8.97
CA VAL A 326 -10.96 -36.97 9.98
C VAL A 326 -10.80 -38.03 11.07
N ALA A 327 -11.88 -38.61 11.59
CA ALA A 327 -11.80 -39.66 12.60
C ALA A 327 -11.07 -40.92 12.12
N GLY A 328 -11.11 -41.21 10.82
CA GLY A 328 -10.41 -42.34 10.19
C GLY A 328 -8.99 -42.04 9.70
N MET A 329 -8.50 -40.80 9.82
CA MET A 329 -7.19 -40.42 9.27
C MET A 329 -6.05 -41.01 10.09
N ALA A 330 -5.08 -41.64 9.42
CA ALA A 330 -3.84 -42.07 10.06
C ALA A 330 -2.83 -40.91 10.07
N MET A 331 -2.41 -40.49 11.25
CA MET A 331 -1.43 -39.43 11.43
C MET A 331 -0.02 -40.01 11.34
N SER A 332 0.52 -40.21 10.15
CA SER A 332 1.94 -40.59 9.96
C SER A 332 2.80 -39.33 9.81
N PRO A 333 3.92 -39.17 10.54
CA PRO A 333 4.61 -40.14 11.41
C PRO A 333 4.14 -40.16 12.89
N LEU A 334 3.15 -39.34 13.27
CA LEU A 334 2.66 -39.18 14.65
C LEU A 334 1.82 -40.36 15.18
N SER A 335 1.85 -41.52 14.52
CA SER A 335 0.97 -42.64 14.87
C SER A 335 1.35 -43.22 16.23
N PRO A 336 0.38 -43.59 17.09
CA PRO A 336 -1.06 -43.77 16.82
C PRO A 336 -1.94 -42.55 17.15
N LEU A 337 -1.45 -41.31 17.07
CA LEU A 337 -2.27 -40.11 17.32
C LEU A 337 -3.55 -40.12 16.45
N GLN A 338 -4.70 -39.97 17.10
CA GLN A 338 -6.00 -39.79 16.45
C GLN A 338 -6.55 -38.42 16.84
N VAL A 339 -7.17 -37.76 15.86
CA VAL A 339 -7.84 -36.48 16.05
C VAL A 339 -9.27 -36.60 15.54
N THR A 340 -10.17 -35.86 16.16
CA THR A 340 -11.57 -35.74 15.71
C THR A 340 -11.90 -34.28 15.44
N VAL A 341 -13.05 -34.03 14.85
CA VAL A 341 -13.51 -32.69 14.53
C VAL A 341 -14.96 -32.54 14.95
N SER A 342 -15.27 -31.40 15.55
CA SER A 342 -16.64 -30.96 15.78
C SER A 342 -17.04 -30.00 14.66
N ILE A 343 -18.27 -30.12 14.14
CA ILE A 343 -18.73 -29.33 13.00
C ILE A 343 -20.09 -28.69 13.30
N GLY A 344 -20.16 -27.36 13.15
CA GLY A 344 -21.41 -26.60 13.16
C GLY A 344 -21.86 -26.26 11.75
N VAL A 345 -23.13 -26.48 11.45
CA VAL A 345 -23.73 -26.23 10.12
C VAL A 345 -24.81 -25.16 10.24
N ALA A 346 -24.83 -24.23 9.29
CA ALA A 346 -25.92 -23.26 9.12
C ALA A 346 -26.25 -23.05 7.64
N GLU A 347 -27.52 -22.77 7.33
CA GLU A 347 -28.00 -22.49 5.98
C GLU A 347 -28.53 -21.05 5.90
N ALA A 348 -28.15 -20.35 4.84
CA ALA A 348 -28.80 -19.12 4.41
C ALA A 348 -30.05 -19.49 3.61
N SER A 349 -31.21 -19.35 4.24
CA SER A 349 -32.52 -19.65 3.65
C SER A 349 -33.03 -18.58 2.67
N ALA A 350 -32.39 -17.39 2.63
CA ALA A 350 -32.72 -16.30 1.71
C ALA A 350 -31.47 -15.74 1.00
N SER A 351 -31.64 -15.30 -0.26
CA SER A 351 -30.60 -14.59 -1.01
C SER A 351 -30.21 -13.28 -0.33
N GLY A 352 -28.91 -12.98 -0.24
CA GLY A 352 -28.43 -11.76 0.43
C GLY A 352 -28.37 -11.85 1.96
N ALA A 353 -28.35 -13.06 2.53
CA ALA A 353 -28.12 -13.25 3.95
C ALA A 353 -26.79 -12.62 4.40
N ASP A 354 -26.79 -12.03 5.59
CA ASP A 354 -25.58 -11.48 6.20
C ASP A 354 -24.62 -12.61 6.60
N LEU A 355 -23.42 -12.62 6.02
CA LEU A 355 -22.38 -13.59 6.32
C LEU A 355 -22.06 -13.64 7.82
N ASP A 356 -22.08 -12.49 8.49
CA ASP A 356 -21.69 -12.40 9.89
C ASP A 356 -22.73 -13.11 10.79
N MET A 357 -24.03 -12.99 10.46
CA MET A 357 -25.11 -13.75 11.11
C MET A 357 -25.07 -15.25 10.79
N LEU A 358 -24.74 -15.61 9.55
CA LEU A 358 -24.63 -17.01 9.14
C LEU A 358 -23.47 -17.73 9.83
N LEU A 359 -22.32 -17.06 9.95
CA LEU A 359 -21.18 -17.56 10.72
C LEU A 359 -21.50 -17.67 12.21
N ALA A 360 -22.17 -16.67 12.80
CA ALA A 360 -22.61 -16.75 14.19
C ALA A 360 -23.56 -17.94 14.44
N SER A 361 -24.43 -18.25 13.47
CA SER A 361 -25.32 -19.41 13.54
C SER A 361 -24.55 -20.74 13.47
N ALA A 362 -23.57 -20.85 12.57
CA ALA A 362 -22.71 -22.02 12.49
C ALA A 362 -21.85 -22.18 13.76
N ASP A 363 -21.40 -21.08 14.37
CA ASP A 363 -20.59 -21.08 15.59
C ASP A 363 -21.40 -21.57 16.79
N ALA A 364 -22.64 -21.09 16.93
CA ALA A 364 -23.61 -21.59 17.90
C ALA A 364 -23.81 -23.11 17.82
N ALA A 365 -23.91 -23.64 16.60
CA ALA A 365 -24.02 -25.08 16.37
C ALA A 365 -22.73 -25.83 16.70
N LEU A 366 -21.57 -25.27 16.34
CA LEU A 366 -20.26 -25.84 16.65
C LEU A 366 -20.02 -25.90 18.17
N TYR A 367 -20.39 -24.85 18.90
CA TYR A 367 -20.33 -24.82 20.35
C TYR A 367 -21.13 -25.96 20.98
N ARG A 368 -22.34 -26.22 20.45
CA ARG A 368 -23.17 -27.36 20.89
C ARG A 368 -22.54 -28.70 20.55
N ALA A 369 -21.95 -28.85 19.36
CA ALA A 369 -21.23 -30.08 19.02
C ALA A 369 -20.11 -30.36 20.03
N LYS A 370 -19.39 -29.33 20.46
CA LYS A 370 -18.38 -29.45 21.52
C LYS A 370 -18.96 -29.79 22.90
N ALA A 371 -20.13 -29.23 23.24
CA ALA A 371 -20.82 -29.50 24.50
C ALA A 371 -21.41 -30.92 24.57
N ASP A 372 -21.90 -31.44 23.45
CA ASP A 372 -22.54 -32.77 23.33
C ASP A 372 -21.52 -33.93 23.25
N GLY A 373 -20.28 -33.70 23.67
CA GLY A 373 -19.25 -34.74 23.71
C GLY A 373 -18.27 -34.74 22.54
N ARG A 374 -18.28 -33.71 21.67
CA ARG A 374 -17.37 -33.55 20.52
C ARG A 374 -17.54 -34.64 19.46
N ASN A 375 -16.68 -34.64 18.43
CA ASN A 375 -16.71 -35.60 17.32
C ASN A 375 -18.13 -35.80 16.76
N CYS A 376 -18.84 -34.70 16.53
CA CYS A 376 -20.20 -34.73 16.00
C CYS A 376 -20.52 -33.50 15.16
N VAL A 377 -21.59 -33.61 14.38
CA VAL A 377 -22.16 -32.53 13.57
C VAL A 377 -23.40 -31.99 14.26
N ARG A 378 -23.57 -30.67 14.28
CA ARG A 378 -24.81 -30.02 14.74
C ARG A 378 -25.29 -29.00 13.72
N LEU A 379 -26.60 -28.96 13.51
CA LEU A 379 -27.28 -27.92 12.74
C LEU A 379 -27.70 -26.80 13.69
N CYS A 380 -27.57 -25.54 13.24
CA CYS A 380 -28.20 -24.42 13.93
C CYS A 380 -29.72 -24.49 13.77
N GLU A 381 -30.43 -24.71 14.87
CA GLU A 381 -31.89 -24.62 14.90
C GLU A 381 -32.34 -23.16 15.11
N PRO A 382 -33.32 -22.64 14.37
CA PRO A 382 -33.74 -21.23 14.49
C PRO A 382 -34.20 -20.81 15.89
N ALA A 383 -34.79 -21.72 16.67
CA ALA A 383 -35.29 -21.44 18.03
C ALA A 383 -34.17 -21.14 19.03
N VAL A 384 -32.95 -21.57 18.73
CA VAL A 384 -31.81 -21.62 19.63
C VAL A 384 -31.02 -20.33 19.63
N LEU A 385 -30.93 -19.68 18.48
CA LEU A 385 -30.22 -18.41 18.34
C LEU A 385 -30.82 -17.37 19.28
N LEU A 386 -32.15 -17.38 19.45
CA LEU A 386 -32.88 -16.54 20.39
C LEU A 386 -32.53 -16.84 21.86
N GLU A 387 -32.45 -18.12 22.24
CA GLU A 387 -32.07 -18.52 23.61
C GLU A 387 -30.62 -18.19 23.94
N GLN A 388 -29.69 -18.41 23.01
CA GLN A 388 -28.27 -18.10 23.22
C GLN A 388 -28.00 -16.60 23.20
N THR A 389 -28.63 -15.84 22.30
CA THR A 389 -28.54 -14.37 22.32
C THR A 389 -29.14 -13.82 23.62
N ALA A 390 -30.25 -14.40 24.11
CA ALA A 390 -30.83 -14.06 25.40
C ALA A 390 -29.93 -14.44 26.58
N ALA A 391 -29.25 -15.59 26.55
CA ALA A 391 -28.30 -16.02 27.58
C ALA A 391 -27.03 -15.16 27.60
N THR A 392 -26.48 -14.79 26.44
CA THR A 392 -25.34 -13.87 26.32
C THR A 392 -25.72 -12.46 26.76
N LEU A 393 -26.91 -11.97 26.40
CA LEU A 393 -27.44 -10.70 26.90
C LEU A 393 -27.68 -10.73 28.42
N ALA A 394 -28.14 -11.86 28.97
CA ALA A 394 -28.33 -12.04 30.41
C ALA A 394 -26.99 -12.07 31.18
N LEU A 395 -25.94 -12.68 30.61
CA LEU A 395 -24.58 -12.65 31.15
C LEU A 395 -23.99 -11.23 31.15
N VAL A 396 -24.22 -10.45 30.09
CA VAL A 396 -23.79 -9.04 30.00
C VAL A 396 -24.62 -8.13 30.92
N ALA A 397 -25.90 -8.44 31.13
CA ALA A 397 -26.78 -7.71 32.05
C ALA A 397 -26.58 -8.08 33.53
N GLY A 398 -25.98 -9.24 33.82
CA GLY A 398 -25.75 -9.77 35.16
C GLY A 398 -24.46 -9.29 35.84
N GLU A 399 -23.56 -8.59 35.14
CA GLU A 399 -22.43 -7.92 35.79
C GLU A 399 -22.94 -6.69 36.58
N PRO A 400 -22.74 -6.63 37.91
CA PRO A 400 -23.09 -5.44 38.65
C PRO A 400 -22.21 -4.30 38.16
N ARG A 401 -22.83 -3.25 37.59
CA ARG A 401 -22.17 -1.98 37.27
C ARG A 401 -21.31 -1.57 38.46
N ARG A 402 -19.98 -1.71 38.34
CA ARG A 402 -19.03 -1.12 39.29
C ARG A 402 -19.36 0.37 39.35
N SER A 403 -19.89 0.80 40.48
CA SER A 403 -20.27 2.18 40.73
C SER A 403 -19.03 3.06 40.52
N ALA A 404 -19.15 4.02 39.61
CA ALA A 404 -18.12 5.01 39.36
C ALA A 404 -17.74 5.73 40.68
N PRO A 405 -16.45 5.99 40.94
CA PRO A 405 -16.05 6.63 42.18
C PRO A 405 -16.61 8.05 42.25
N ARG A 406 -17.40 8.32 43.30
CA ARG A 406 -17.88 9.66 43.65
C ARG A 406 -16.69 10.59 43.85
N ILE A 407 -16.52 11.55 42.94
CA ILE A 407 -15.57 12.67 43.10
C ILE A 407 -16.02 13.48 44.33
N ARG A 408 -15.27 13.38 45.44
CA ARG A 408 -15.42 14.27 46.59
C ARG A 408 -14.93 15.67 46.18
N ARG A 409 -15.84 16.64 46.12
CA ARG A 409 -15.49 18.07 46.17
C ARG A 409 -14.77 18.34 47.49
N ARG A 410 -13.49 18.73 47.43
CA ARG A 410 -12.81 19.39 48.55
C ARG A 410 -13.17 20.87 48.50
N GLY A 411 -13.95 21.31 49.49
CA GLY A 411 -14.01 22.70 49.89
C GLY A 411 -13.14 22.90 51.12
N LYS A 412 -12.10 23.71 50.99
CA LYS A 412 -11.66 24.78 51.90
C LYS A 412 -10.48 25.49 51.25
#